data_AF-A0A8J4UBP4-F1
#
_entry.id   AF-A0A8J4UBP4-F1
#
_cell.length_a   1.000
_cell.length_b   1.000
_cell.length_c   1.000
_cell.angle_alpha   90.00
_cell.angle_beta   90.00
_cell.angle_gamma   90.00
#
_symmetry.space_group_name_H-M   'P 1'
#
loop_
_entity.id
_entity.type
_entity.pdbx_description
1 polymer ?
#
loop_
_entity_poly.entity_id
_entity_poly.type
_entity_poly.pdbx_seq_one_letter_code
_entity_poly.pdbx_strand_id
1 'polypeptide(L)'
;ELIEMLALSRSQKLPQPGEDTQVLELLVQRDREFQELMRTATRQGRTHEEMQKLEKEVEKRDGDIQLLQKQLKEAEHILATAVYQAKEKLKSIEKARKGSISSEEIIKYAHRISASNAVCAPLNWVPGDPRRPYPTDLEMRSGMLGHMCNLPTNGVNGHLPGDALAAGRLP
;
A
#
# COMPACT_ATOMS: atom_id res chain seq x y z
N GLU A 1 71.58 5.88 -48.91
CA GLU A 1 72.30 4.71 -48.32
C GLU A 1 71.53 3.36 -48.40
N LEU A 2 70.82 2.87 -47.36
CA LEU A 2 70.33 1.46 -47.35
C LEU A 2 69.19 1.17 -48.36
N ILE A 3 68.27 2.13 -48.54
CA ILE A 3 67.16 2.04 -49.49
C ILE A 3 67.66 2.11 -50.95
N GLU A 4 68.71 2.89 -51.19
CA GLU A 4 69.39 2.98 -52.49
C GLU A 4 70.14 1.69 -52.84
N MET A 5 70.85 1.08 -51.88
CA MET A 5 71.49 -0.22 -52.10
C MET A 5 70.47 -1.31 -52.43
N LEU A 6 69.30 -1.32 -51.78
CA LEU A 6 68.22 -2.27 -52.07
C LEU A 6 67.62 -2.05 -53.47
N ALA A 7 67.52 -0.80 -53.92
CA ALA A 7 67.04 -0.46 -55.27
C ALA A 7 68.04 -0.86 -56.37
N LEU A 8 69.34 -0.67 -56.14
CA LEU A 8 70.42 -1.05 -57.07
C LEU A 8 70.61 -2.58 -57.15
N SER A 9 70.43 -3.29 -56.04
CA SER A 9 70.47 -4.76 -56.01
C SER A 9 69.36 -5.40 -56.85
N ARG A 10 68.23 -4.69 -57.02
CA ARG A 10 67.08 -5.13 -57.80
C ARG A 10 67.27 -4.93 -59.31
N SER A 11 68.07 -3.96 -59.73
CA SER A 11 68.33 -3.68 -61.15
C SER A 11 69.45 -4.55 -61.75
N GLN A 12 70.27 -5.21 -60.92
CA GLN A 12 71.39 -6.06 -61.37
C GLN A 12 71.06 -7.55 -61.52
N LYS A 13 69.91 -8.04 -61.03
CA LYS A 13 69.49 -9.41 -61.33
C LYS A 13 68.71 -9.41 -62.64
N LEU A 14 69.24 -10.09 -63.67
CA LEU A 14 68.41 -10.48 -64.81
C LEU A 14 67.19 -11.22 -64.24
N PRO A 15 65.95 -10.82 -64.58
CA PRO A 15 64.77 -11.58 -64.15
C PRO A 15 64.98 -13.03 -64.58
N GLN A 16 64.94 -13.96 -63.63
CA GLN A 16 65.08 -15.37 -63.99
C GLN A 16 63.90 -15.72 -64.89
N PRO A 17 64.13 -16.40 -66.03
CA PRO A 17 63.03 -16.78 -66.92
C PRO A 17 62.09 -17.70 -66.13
N GLY A 18 60.92 -17.18 -65.75
CA GLY A 18 59.94 -17.90 -64.93
C GLY A 18 59.45 -17.15 -63.67
N GLU A 19 60.21 -16.20 -63.13
CA GLU A 19 59.83 -15.43 -61.93
C GLU A 19 58.54 -14.61 -62.15
N ASP A 20 58.42 -13.97 -63.32
CA ASP A 20 57.23 -13.19 -63.68
C ASP A 20 55.96 -14.05 -63.75
N THR A 21 56.07 -15.26 -64.28
CA THR A 21 54.98 -16.25 -64.31
C THR A 21 54.60 -16.74 -62.92
N GLN A 22 55.58 -16.95 -62.03
CA GLN A 22 55.32 -17.39 -60.66
C GLN A 22 54.65 -16.29 -59.82
N VAL A 23 55.06 -15.04 -60.00
CA VAL A 23 54.42 -13.87 -59.38
C VAL A 23 53.00 -13.70 -59.90
N LEU A 24 52.77 -13.90 -61.20
CA LEU A 24 51.44 -13.84 -61.81
C LEU A 24 50.50 -14.94 -61.26
N GLU A 25 50.98 -16.16 -61.11
CA GLU A 25 50.23 -17.27 -60.51
C GLU A 25 49.83 -16.96 -59.05
N LEU A 26 50.77 -16.44 -58.26
CA LEU A 26 50.49 -15.99 -56.89
C LEU A 26 49.44 -14.88 -56.84
N LEU A 27 49.48 -13.93 -57.77
CA LEU A 27 48.49 -12.87 -57.91
C LEU A 27 47.10 -13.42 -58.22
N VAL A 28 46.99 -14.36 -59.16
CA VAL A 28 45.73 -15.03 -59.51
C VAL A 28 45.18 -15.83 -58.33
N GLN A 29 46.06 -16.52 -57.60
CA GLN A 29 45.67 -17.28 -56.41
C GLN A 29 45.15 -16.35 -55.29
N ARG A 30 45.83 -15.23 -55.04
CA ARG A 30 45.39 -14.24 -54.04
C ARG A 30 44.09 -13.55 -54.43
N ASP A 31 43.88 -13.27 -55.72
CA ASP A 31 42.61 -12.71 -56.20
C ASP A 31 41.44 -13.68 -55.94
N ARG A 32 41.63 -14.98 -56.19
CA ARG A 32 40.62 -16.00 -55.88
C ARG A 32 40.30 -16.07 -54.39
N GLU A 33 41.33 -16.12 -53.53
CA GLU A 33 41.16 -16.12 -52.07
C GLU A 33 40.42 -14.85 -51.60
N PHE A 34 40.75 -13.70 -52.16
CA PHE A 34 40.09 -12.43 -51.85
C PHE A 34 38.61 -12.44 -52.28
N GLN A 35 38.30 -12.95 -53.46
CA GLN A 35 36.92 -13.08 -53.94
C GLN A 35 36.09 -14.02 -53.05
N GLU A 36 36.66 -15.12 -52.57
CA GLU A 36 36.00 -16.03 -51.62
C GLU A 36 35.76 -15.35 -50.26
N LEU A 37 36.74 -14.59 -49.77
CA LEU A 37 36.62 -13.82 -48.54
C LEU A 37 35.50 -12.77 -48.66
N MET A 38 35.43 -12.06 -49.79
CA MET A 38 34.39 -11.08 -50.08
C MET A 38 32.98 -11.68 -50.09
N ARG A 39 32.82 -12.88 -50.66
CA ARG A 39 31.53 -13.61 -50.62
C ARG A 39 31.14 -13.98 -49.19
N THR A 40 32.10 -14.39 -48.38
CA THR A 40 31.88 -14.75 -46.98
C THR A 40 31.53 -13.53 -46.14
N ALA A 41 32.26 -12.43 -46.28
CA ALA A 41 31.98 -11.16 -45.62
C ALA A 41 30.58 -10.63 -45.95
N THR A 42 30.17 -10.72 -47.22
CA THR A 42 28.82 -10.31 -47.64
C THR A 42 27.74 -11.13 -46.94
N ARG A 43 27.95 -12.44 -46.79
CA ARG A 43 27.01 -13.34 -46.11
C ARG A 43 26.92 -13.02 -44.62
N GLN A 44 28.07 -12.83 -43.98
CA GLN A 44 28.15 -12.45 -42.57
C GLN A 44 27.48 -11.09 -42.32
N GLY A 45 27.63 -10.12 -43.24
CA GLY A 45 26.95 -8.82 -43.15
C GLY A 45 25.43 -8.95 -43.15
N ARG A 46 24.86 -9.81 -44.00
CA ARG A 46 23.40 -10.07 -44.02
C ARG A 46 22.92 -10.72 -42.71
N THR A 47 23.62 -11.74 -42.24
CA THR A 47 23.29 -12.40 -40.96
C THR A 47 23.40 -11.42 -39.79
N HIS A 48 24.39 -10.53 -39.79
CA HIS A 48 24.54 -9.51 -38.76
C HIS A 48 23.39 -8.50 -38.77
N GLU A 49 22.89 -8.11 -39.95
CA GLU A 49 21.72 -7.24 -40.06
C GLU A 49 20.45 -7.89 -39.50
N GLU A 50 20.26 -9.19 -39.76
CA GLU A 50 19.16 -9.96 -39.19
C GLU A 50 19.28 -10.07 -37.66
N MET A 51 20.49 -10.30 -37.15
CA MET A 51 20.77 -10.34 -35.72
C MET A 51 20.43 -9.02 -35.03
N GLN A 52 20.83 -7.89 -35.61
CA GLN A 52 20.48 -6.56 -35.07
C GLN A 52 18.98 -6.30 -35.05
N LYS A 53 18.24 -6.75 -36.07
CA LYS A 53 16.77 -6.63 -36.09
C LYS A 53 16.15 -7.45 -34.96
N LEU A 54 16.64 -8.66 -34.75
CA LEU A 54 16.14 -9.54 -33.70
C LEU A 54 16.47 -9.00 -32.30
N GLU A 55 17.67 -8.48 -32.08
CA GLU A 55 18.07 -7.86 -30.80
C GLU A 55 17.13 -6.71 -30.41
N LYS A 56 16.77 -5.84 -31.37
CA LYS A 56 15.80 -4.75 -31.11
C LYS A 56 14.41 -5.26 -30.75
N GLU A 57 13.96 -6.34 -31.40
CA GLU A 57 12.68 -6.97 -31.11
C GLU A 57 12.65 -7.66 -29.75
N VAL A 58 13.79 -8.19 -29.29
CA VAL A 58 13.96 -8.73 -27.94
C VAL A 58 13.92 -7.61 -26.91
N GLU A 59 14.69 -6.53 -27.12
CA GLU A 59 14.74 -5.38 -26.21
C GLU A 59 13.35 -4.76 -26.01
N LYS A 60 12.58 -4.63 -27.11
CA LYS A 60 11.19 -4.16 -27.05
C LYS A 60 10.30 -5.09 -26.22
N ARG A 61 10.38 -6.41 -26.45
CA ARG A 61 9.59 -7.39 -25.69
C ARG A 61 9.95 -7.42 -24.22
N ASP A 62 11.23 -7.30 -23.88
CA ASP A 62 11.67 -7.21 -22.50
C ASP A 62 11.10 -5.97 -21.81
N GLY A 63 11.04 -4.84 -22.51
CA GLY A 63 10.36 -3.62 -22.04
C GLY A 63 8.87 -3.86 -21.75
N ASP A 64 8.16 -4.51 -22.67
CA ASP A 64 6.74 -4.84 -22.51
C ASP A 64 6.51 -5.79 -21.32
N ILE A 65 7.38 -6.80 -21.14
CA ILE A 65 7.33 -7.74 -20.01
C ILE A 65 7.53 -7.00 -18.69
N GLN A 66 8.50 -6.09 -18.60
CA GLN A 66 8.75 -5.32 -17.38
C GLN A 66 7.56 -4.42 -17.03
N LEU A 67 6.94 -3.79 -18.03
CA LEU A 67 5.75 -2.97 -17.82
C LEU A 67 4.57 -3.81 -17.29
N LEU A 68 4.31 -4.95 -17.92
CA LEU A 68 3.26 -5.88 -17.50
C LEU A 68 3.51 -6.40 -16.07
N GLN A 69 4.75 -6.75 -15.75
CA GLN A 69 5.12 -7.20 -14.40
C GLN A 69 4.83 -6.12 -13.35
N LYS A 70 5.13 -4.86 -13.67
CA LYS A 70 4.87 -3.72 -12.77
C LYS A 70 3.36 -3.56 -12.54
N GLN A 71 2.56 -3.57 -13.60
CA GLN A 71 1.11 -3.44 -13.53
C GLN A 71 0.47 -4.59 -12.73
N LEU A 72 0.94 -5.82 -12.92
CA LEU A 72 0.45 -6.98 -12.18
C LEU A 72 0.73 -6.87 -10.68
N LYS A 73 1.93 -6.43 -10.29
CA LYS A 73 2.27 -6.20 -8.87
C LYS A 73 1.40 -5.11 -8.24
N GLU A 74 1.10 -4.05 -8.99
CA GLU A 74 0.22 -2.98 -8.53
C GLU A 74 -1.23 -3.47 -8.36
N ALA A 75 -1.74 -4.22 -9.33
CA ALA A 75 -3.07 -4.83 -9.26
C ALA A 75 -3.20 -5.82 -8.09
N GLU A 76 -2.18 -6.65 -7.87
CA GLU A 76 -2.08 -7.56 -6.73
C GLU A 76 -2.17 -6.79 -5.40
N HIS A 77 -1.42 -5.70 -5.27
CA HIS A 77 -1.40 -4.89 -4.06
C HIS A 77 -2.76 -4.23 -3.77
N ILE A 78 -3.41 -3.67 -4.79
CA ILE A 78 -4.75 -3.09 -4.68
C ILE A 78 -5.76 -4.15 -4.23
N LEU A 79 -5.72 -5.32 -4.87
CA LEU A 79 -6.63 -6.42 -4.55
C LEU A 79 -6.43 -6.93 -3.12
N ALA A 80 -5.18 -7.14 -2.70
CA ALA A 80 -4.85 -7.58 -1.34
C ALA A 80 -5.40 -6.60 -0.29
N THR A 81 -5.19 -5.30 -0.52
CA THR A 81 -5.70 -4.24 0.36
C THR A 81 -7.22 -4.21 0.39
N ALA A 82 -7.88 -4.30 -0.77
CA ALA A 82 -9.34 -4.31 -0.86
C ALA A 82 -9.95 -5.52 -0.15
N VAL A 83 -9.37 -6.71 -0.31
CA VAL A 83 -9.81 -7.93 0.38
C VAL A 83 -9.65 -7.80 1.89
N TYR A 84 -8.53 -7.26 2.36
CA TYR A 84 -8.31 -7.03 3.79
C TYR A 84 -9.37 -6.07 4.36
N GLN A 85 -9.59 -4.93 3.70
CA GLN A 85 -10.60 -3.95 4.13
C GLN A 85 -12.01 -4.53 4.10
N ALA A 86 -12.36 -5.33 3.09
CA ALA A 86 -13.65 -6.01 3.02
C ALA A 86 -13.86 -6.97 4.19
N LYS A 87 -12.84 -7.75 4.57
CA LYS A 87 -12.89 -8.66 5.73
C LYS A 87 -13.09 -7.89 7.03
N GLU A 88 -12.39 -6.78 7.23
CA GLU A 88 -12.58 -5.94 8.43
C GLU A 88 -13.98 -5.32 8.47
N LYS A 89 -14.51 -4.86 7.33
CA LYS A 89 -15.90 -4.38 7.24
C LYS A 89 -16.91 -5.46 7.58
N LEU A 90 -16.73 -6.69 7.09
CA LEU A 90 -17.60 -7.82 7.43
C LEU A 90 -17.63 -8.11 8.93
N LYS A 91 -16.46 -8.08 9.60
CA LYS A 91 -16.39 -8.22 11.07
C LYS A 91 -17.19 -7.13 11.79
N SER A 92 -17.08 -5.88 11.33
CA SER A 92 -17.84 -4.75 11.88
C SER A 92 -19.35 -4.93 11.69
N ILE A 93 -19.78 -5.36 10.50
CA ILE A 93 -21.19 -5.67 10.20
C ILE A 93 -21.71 -6.79 11.11
N GLU A 94 -20.94 -7.87 11.28
CA GLU A 94 -21.35 -8.98 12.15
C GLU A 94 -21.47 -8.54 13.62
N LYS A 95 -20.54 -7.70 14.10
CA LYS A 95 -20.61 -7.10 15.43
C LYS A 95 -21.87 -6.23 15.59
N ALA A 96 -22.17 -5.38 14.60
CA ALA A 96 -23.37 -4.54 14.61
C ALA A 96 -24.66 -5.38 14.58
N ARG A 97 -24.67 -6.48 13.82
CA ARG A 97 -25.82 -7.39 13.75
C ARG A 97 -26.06 -8.12 15.07
N LYS A 98 -25.01 -8.52 15.79
CA LYS A 98 -25.14 -9.12 17.13
C LYS A 98 -25.66 -8.13 18.17
N GLY A 99 -25.31 -6.85 18.04
CA GLY A 99 -25.77 -5.76 18.91
C GLY A 99 -26.94 -4.96 18.35
N SER A 100 -27.74 -5.52 17.43
CA SER A 100 -28.82 -4.76 16.79
C SER A 100 -29.91 -4.42 17.80
N ILE A 101 -30.10 -3.13 18.04
CA ILE A 101 -31.20 -2.60 18.86
C ILE A 101 -32.33 -2.20 17.90
N SER A 102 -33.57 -2.44 18.27
CA SER A 102 -34.71 -2.02 17.43
C SER A 102 -34.70 -0.50 17.28
N SER A 103 -34.94 -0.01 16.06
CA SER A 103 -35.11 1.43 15.82
C SER A 103 -36.24 2.02 16.68
N GLU A 104 -37.27 1.23 16.97
CA GLU A 104 -38.36 1.63 17.86
C GLU A 104 -37.90 1.83 19.31
N GLU A 105 -36.99 0.99 19.82
CA GLU A 105 -36.41 1.15 21.15
C GLU A 105 -35.55 2.41 21.23
N ILE A 106 -34.76 2.68 20.18
CA ILE A 106 -33.97 3.91 20.07
C ILE A 106 -34.89 5.14 20.09
N ILE A 107 -35.98 5.12 19.30
CA ILE A 107 -36.94 6.23 19.24
C ILE A 107 -37.62 6.43 20.61
N LYS A 108 -38.09 5.35 21.25
CA LYS A 108 -38.71 5.41 22.58
C LYS A 108 -37.73 5.95 23.63
N TYR A 109 -36.49 5.49 23.60
CA TYR A 109 -35.47 5.90 24.57
C TYR A 109 -35.04 7.36 24.34
N ALA A 110 -34.85 7.78 23.10
CA ALA A 110 -34.58 9.17 22.73
C ALA A 110 -35.72 10.09 23.19
N HIS A 111 -36.98 9.72 22.94
CA HIS A 111 -38.14 10.48 23.42
C HIS A 111 -38.16 10.57 24.95
N ARG A 112 -37.88 9.48 25.67
CA ARG A 112 -37.80 9.51 27.15
C ARG A 112 -36.74 10.49 27.63
N ILE A 113 -35.54 10.46 27.05
CA ILE A 113 -34.44 11.37 27.38
C ILE A 113 -34.83 12.84 27.10
N SER A 114 -35.47 13.10 25.95
CA SER A 114 -35.90 14.46 25.60
C SER A 114 -37.02 14.97 26.50
N ALA A 115 -37.97 14.12 26.88
CA ALA A 115 -39.09 14.49 27.73
C ALA A 115 -38.68 14.67 29.21
N SER A 116 -37.64 13.97 29.68
CA SER A 116 -37.19 14.01 31.08
C SER A 116 -36.19 15.11 31.40
N ASN A 117 -35.89 16.02 30.45
CA ASN A 117 -34.88 17.08 30.59
C ASN A 117 -33.48 16.58 31.04
N ALA A 118 -33.17 15.29 30.83
CA ALA A 118 -31.99 14.62 31.39
C ALA A 118 -30.69 14.83 30.59
N VAL A 119 -30.74 15.57 29.48
CA VAL A 119 -29.57 15.77 28.59
C VAL A 119 -28.68 16.90 29.06
N CYS A 120 -29.27 18.06 29.37
CA CYS A 120 -28.55 19.24 29.84
C CYS A 120 -29.49 20.19 30.59
N ALA A 121 -28.94 21.00 31.50
CA ALA A 121 -29.69 22.07 32.13
C ALA A 121 -30.00 23.16 31.07
N PRO A 122 -31.25 23.66 30.99
CA PRO A 122 -31.57 24.84 30.18
C PRO A 122 -30.66 26.03 30.52
N LEU A 123 -30.34 26.89 29.55
CA LEU A 123 -29.49 28.07 29.76
C LEU A 123 -30.03 29.03 30.85
N ASN A 124 -31.34 29.01 31.09
CA ASN A 124 -32.01 29.81 32.11
C ASN A 124 -32.42 29.00 33.35
N TRP A 125 -31.84 27.81 33.55
CA TRP A 125 -32.13 27.00 34.71
C TRP A 125 -31.65 27.68 35.99
N VAL A 126 -32.50 27.70 37.00
CA VAL A 126 -32.23 28.25 38.33
C VAL A 126 -32.60 27.23 39.40
N PRO A 127 -32.00 27.28 40.61
CA PRO A 127 -32.43 26.45 41.73
C PRO A 127 -33.93 26.62 41.99
N GLY A 128 -34.68 25.51 41.93
CA GLY A 128 -36.15 25.50 42.03
C GLY A 128 -36.88 25.30 40.70
N ASP A 129 -36.19 25.37 39.55
CA ASP A 129 -36.77 25.05 38.25
C ASP A 129 -37.01 23.52 38.13
N PRO A 130 -38.25 23.08 37.84
CA PRO A 130 -38.59 21.67 37.65
C PRO A 130 -37.80 20.98 36.52
N ARG A 131 -37.29 21.73 35.54
CA ARG A 131 -36.54 21.23 34.36
C ARG A 131 -35.07 21.00 34.68
N ARG A 132 -34.78 20.22 35.72
CA ARG A 132 -33.41 19.89 36.15
C ARG A 132 -32.91 18.59 35.48
N PRO A 133 -31.63 18.49 35.12
CA PRO A 133 -31.08 17.31 34.44
C PRO A 133 -30.65 16.18 35.38
N TYR A 134 -30.92 16.29 36.69
CA TYR A 134 -30.49 15.32 37.70
C TYR A 134 -31.61 15.08 38.75
N PRO A 135 -31.62 13.90 39.39
CA PRO A 135 -32.61 13.58 40.42
C PRO A 135 -32.39 14.41 41.70
N THR A 136 -33.47 14.72 42.41
CA THR A 136 -33.45 15.33 43.75
C THR A 136 -33.18 14.32 44.86
N ASP A 137 -32.74 14.82 46.02
CA ASP A 137 -32.60 14.01 47.24
C ASP A 137 -33.87 13.25 47.59
N LEU A 138 -35.05 13.87 47.44
CA LEU A 138 -36.32 13.23 47.70
C LEU A 138 -36.58 12.07 46.71
N GLU A 139 -36.37 12.29 45.42
CA GLU A 139 -36.50 11.25 44.38
C GLU A 139 -35.52 10.10 44.62
N MET A 140 -34.27 10.41 44.98
CA MET A 140 -33.24 9.40 45.31
C MET A 140 -33.63 8.59 46.55
N ARG A 141 -34.13 9.24 47.62
CA ARG A 141 -34.59 8.59 48.85
C ARG A 141 -35.86 7.77 48.66
N SER A 142 -36.74 8.18 47.73
CA SER A 142 -37.95 7.45 47.36
C SER A 142 -37.69 6.25 46.42
N GLY A 143 -36.47 6.12 45.90
CA GLY A 143 -36.07 5.00 45.06
C GLY A 143 -35.90 3.70 45.85
N MET A 144 -35.80 2.57 45.13
CA MET A 144 -35.59 1.26 45.75
C MET A 144 -34.37 1.23 46.69
N LEU A 145 -33.27 1.89 46.31
CA LEU A 145 -32.07 1.96 47.14
C LEU A 145 -32.30 2.70 48.46
N GLY A 146 -33.11 3.77 48.46
CA GLY A 146 -33.48 4.49 49.68
C GLY A 146 -34.39 3.65 50.59
N HIS A 147 -35.34 2.92 50.01
CA HIS A 147 -36.21 2.00 50.76
C HIS A 147 -35.43 0.83 51.39
N MET A 148 -34.46 0.26 50.67
CA MET A 148 -33.61 -0.82 51.19
C MET A 148 -32.73 -0.36 52.35
N CYS A 149 -32.28 0.89 52.35
CA CYS A 149 -31.51 1.47 53.44
C CYS A 149 -32.35 1.73 54.70
N ASN A 150 -33.65 1.99 54.52
CA ASN A 150 -34.62 2.21 55.61
C ASN A 150 -35.35 0.94 56.06
N LEU A 151 -34.96 -0.24 55.54
CA LEU A 151 -35.50 -1.50 56.04
C LEU A 151 -35.05 -1.64 57.51
N PRO A 152 -35.96 -1.98 58.46
CA PRO A 152 -35.52 -2.25 59.80
C PRO A 152 -34.53 -3.41 59.74
N THR A 153 -33.25 -3.12 59.93
CA THR A 153 -32.24 -4.13 60.22
C THR A 153 -32.69 -4.81 61.49
N ASN A 154 -33.41 -5.91 61.34
CA ASN A 154 -33.97 -6.66 62.44
C ASN A 154 -32.79 -7.21 63.24
N GLY A 155 -32.36 -6.47 64.27
CA GLY A 155 -31.48 -6.96 65.32
C GLY A 155 -30.04 -6.45 65.39
N VAL A 156 -29.72 -5.20 65.01
CA VAL A 156 -28.44 -4.60 65.48
C VAL A 156 -28.66 -3.16 65.94
N ASN A 157 -28.57 -2.96 67.26
CA ASN A 157 -28.40 -1.65 67.88
C ASN A 157 -27.24 -0.91 67.19
N GLY A 158 -27.58 0.14 66.46
CA GLY A 158 -26.60 1.00 65.78
C GLY A 158 -27.17 2.39 65.67
N HIS A 159 -27.00 3.18 66.74
CA HIS A 159 -27.11 4.63 66.70
C HIS A 159 -26.25 5.15 65.53
N LEU A 160 -26.89 5.68 64.48
CA LEU A 160 -26.19 6.47 63.46
C LEU A 160 -26.22 7.95 63.90
N PRO A 161 -25.07 8.61 64.05
CA PRO A 161 -25.03 10.01 64.42
C PRO A 161 -25.28 10.83 63.15
N GLY A 162 -26.44 11.46 63.05
CA GLY A 162 -26.78 12.31 61.90
C GLY A 162 -27.91 13.30 62.17
N ASP A 163 -28.88 12.94 63.00
CA ASP A 163 -30.06 13.77 63.27
C ASP A 163 -29.89 14.75 64.45
N ALA A 164 -28.65 15.08 64.84
CA ALA A 164 -28.37 15.99 65.95
C ALA A 164 -28.02 17.43 65.55
N LEU A 165 -28.01 17.80 64.25
CA LEU A 165 -27.56 19.13 63.81
C LEU A 165 -28.65 20.04 63.22
N ALA A 166 -29.92 19.61 63.16
CA ALA A 166 -31.01 20.47 62.67
C ALA A 166 -31.89 21.07 63.78
N ALA A 167 -31.62 20.77 65.07
CA ALA A 167 -32.35 21.34 66.19
C ALA A 167 -31.57 22.48 66.84
N GLY A 168 -31.77 23.69 66.31
CA GLY A 168 -31.76 24.94 67.08
C GLY A 168 -30.44 25.42 67.69
N ARG A 169 -29.80 26.39 67.01
CA ARG A 169 -29.12 27.51 67.68
C ARG A 169 -29.24 28.80 66.87
N LEU A 170 -30.14 29.66 67.33
CA LEU A 170 -29.98 31.12 67.46
C LEU A 170 -30.20 31.41 68.96
N PRO A 171 -29.50 32.37 69.58
CA PRO A 171 -29.50 33.78 69.20
C PRO A 171 -28.24 34.25 68.47
#